data_AF-A0A4R1ALC6-F1
#
_entry.id   AF-A0A4R1ALC6-F1
#
_cell.length_a   1.000
_cell.length_b   1.000
_cell.length_c   1.000
_cell.angle_alpha   90.00
_cell.angle_beta   90.00
_cell.angle_gamma   90.00
#
_symmetry.space_group_name_H-M   'P 1'
#
loop_
_entity.id
_entity.type
_entity.pdbx_description
1 polymer ?
#
loop_
_entity_poly.entity_id
_entity_poly.type
_entity_poly.pdbx_seq_one_letter_code
_entity_poly.pdbx_strand_id
1 'polypeptide(L)'
;MRRSWRAVPTALAVAFATLVAPAGATSADEHGSACVAPAHGTGVMVVGDSVAHGSAGDWTWRYRLWQHLRDAGADVDMVGPRDDLVERFPGDDDQTYADPGFDRDHASTWGAARALMVPGTGALVAACRPDVVVETLGVNDLAWLRVAPQDLARLAADGVARARAARPDVDVVLGQLPQHWLPGVPEYNALLAALEDELSTESSRVVVARAPEDFELDVDTYDLAHPSATGEVKIAASVADALAELGVGAPYPRPLRPVPLGPRGVATLSAEPGDAMAVLRWDRPDGATAERVWVRDLTAGTDWTMAADVETTGTSLTGLVNGHVHEVRLQSRKGTAVAADRFSEPVRVTPTAPAPPDDPRTDGPGTTPVTPTPTTPPPTAPPATAS
;
A
#
# COMPACT_ATOMS: atom_id res chain seq x y z
N MET A 1 21.45 -1.51 -35.52
CA MET A 1 22.11 -2.32 -34.47
C MET A 1 21.22 -2.29 -33.23
N ARG A 2 20.48 -3.38 -32.98
CA ARG A 2 19.51 -3.51 -31.89
C ARG A 2 20.28 -3.93 -30.62
N ARG A 3 20.26 -3.12 -29.57
CA ARG A 3 20.79 -3.51 -28.25
C ARG A 3 19.69 -4.24 -27.48
N SER A 4 19.91 -5.52 -27.25
CA SER A 4 19.10 -6.39 -26.41
C SER A 4 19.20 -5.96 -24.95
N TRP A 5 18.07 -5.59 -24.34
CA TRP A 5 17.96 -5.48 -22.90
C TRP A 5 17.63 -6.88 -22.37
N ARG A 6 18.55 -7.45 -21.59
CA ARG A 6 18.29 -8.69 -20.86
C ARG A 6 17.44 -8.31 -19.65
N ALA A 7 16.19 -8.76 -19.62
CA ALA A 7 15.36 -8.72 -18.42
C ALA A 7 16.04 -9.59 -17.34
N VAL A 8 16.39 -8.96 -16.22
CA VAL A 8 16.74 -9.67 -14.98
C VAL A 8 15.42 -9.99 -14.29
N PRO A 9 15.08 -11.25 -14.00
CA PRO A 9 13.85 -11.56 -13.28
C PRO A 9 14.06 -11.17 -11.81
N THR A 10 13.39 -10.12 -11.36
CA THR A 10 13.29 -9.79 -9.95
C THR A 10 12.32 -10.78 -9.31
N ALA A 11 12.83 -11.81 -8.65
CA ALA A 11 12.02 -12.69 -7.83
C ALA A 11 11.55 -11.90 -6.59
N LEU A 12 10.29 -11.48 -6.58
CA LEU A 12 9.64 -11.01 -5.36
C LEU A 12 9.44 -12.22 -4.43
N ALA A 13 10.28 -12.33 -3.40
CA ALA A 13 10.03 -13.23 -2.28
C ALA A 13 9.04 -12.54 -1.32
N VAL A 14 7.77 -12.92 -1.38
CA VAL A 14 6.82 -12.60 -0.31
C VAL A 14 7.14 -13.50 0.88
N ALA A 15 7.81 -12.93 1.89
CA ALA A 15 8.03 -13.63 3.14
C ALA A 15 6.73 -13.63 3.95
N PHE A 16 6.06 -14.78 4.05
CA PHE A 16 5.03 -15.02 5.04
C PHE A 16 5.69 -15.37 6.38
N ALA A 17 5.49 -14.54 7.40
CA ALA A 17 5.75 -14.95 8.77
C ALA A 17 4.60 -15.88 9.22
N THR A 18 4.88 -17.17 9.36
CA THR A 18 3.95 -18.09 10.03
C THR A 18 4.03 -17.87 11.53
N LEU A 19 3.13 -17.06 12.09
CA LEU A 19 2.90 -17.02 13.53
C LEU A 19 1.92 -18.14 13.91
N VAL A 20 2.46 -19.19 14.53
CA VAL A 20 1.66 -20.08 15.38
C VAL A 20 1.65 -19.44 16.78
N ALA A 21 0.55 -18.79 17.15
CA ALA A 21 0.35 -18.31 18.51
C ALA A 21 -0.09 -19.48 19.41
N PRO A 22 0.42 -19.58 20.66
CA PRO A 22 -0.08 -20.56 21.62
C PRO A 22 -1.49 -20.15 22.08
N ALA A 23 -2.40 -21.11 22.12
CA ALA A 23 -3.74 -20.95 22.68
C ALA A 23 -3.68 -20.66 24.19
N GLY A 24 -3.61 -19.38 24.53
CA GLY A 24 -3.86 -18.86 25.87
C GLY A 24 -5.18 -18.10 25.85
N ALA A 25 -6.22 -18.71 26.42
CA ALA A 25 -7.49 -18.02 26.63
C ALA A 25 -7.25 -16.82 27.56
N THR A 26 -7.26 -15.63 26.98
CA THR A 26 -7.48 -14.37 27.69
C THR A 26 -8.70 -13.73 27.06
N SER A 27 -9.61 -13.33 27.93
CA SER A 27 -10.93 -12.78 27.64
C SER A 27 -10.86 -11.63 26.64
N ALA A 28 -11.79 -11.64 25.69
CA ALA A 28 -12.11 -10.54 24.81
C ALA A 28 -12.38 -9.27 25.62
N ASP A 29 -11.64 -8.21 25.31
CA ASP A 29 -12.16 -6.85 25.34
C ASP A 29 -12.34 -6.44 23.87
N GLU A 30 -13.59 -6.58 23.43
CA GLU A 30 -14.12 -6.20 22.12
C GLU A 30 -13.88 -4.70 21.87
N HIS A 31 -12.99 -4.37 20.94
CA HIS A 31 -12.92 -3.03 20.32
C HIS A 31 -13.55 -3.02 18.92
N GLY A 32 -14.31 -4.04 18.56
CA GLY A 32 -15.26 -3.94 17.45
C GLY A 32 -16.46 -3.13 17.92
N SER A 33 -16.63 -1.92 17.41
CA SER A 33 -17.86 -1.16 17.65
C SER A 33 -19.04 -2.04 17.25
N ALA A 34 -19.94 -2.32 18.19
CA ALA A 34 -21.10 -3.13 17.91
C ALA A 34 -21.90 -2.46 16.78
N CYS A 35 -22.15 -3.19 15.70
CA CYS A 35 -22.89 -2.68 14.56
C CYS A 35 -24.21 -2.04 15.03
N VAL A 36 -24.44 -0.80 14.59
CA VAL A 36 -25.70 -0.09 14.79
C VAL A 36 -26.45 -0.08 13.46
N ALA A 37 -27.77 -0.05 13.53
CA ALA A 37 -28.59 0.15 12.34
C ALA A 37 -28.43 1.58 11.81
N PRO A 38 -28.76 1.80 10.53
CA PRO A 38 -28.71 3.13 9.93
C PRO A 38 -29.46 4.15 10.79
N ALA A 39 -28.79 5.22 11.17
CA ALA A 39 -29.32 6.34 11.92
C ALA A 39 -30.13 7.28 11.02
N HIS A 40 -29.88 7.27 9.71
CA HIS A 40 -30.53 8.11 8.70
C HIS A 40 -30.46 7.48 7.31
N GLY A 41 -31.18 8.06 6.35
CA GLY A 41 -31.06 7.69 4.94
C GLY A 41 -31.22 6.20 4.61
N THR A 42 -30.61 5.81 3.50
CA THR A 42 -30.41 4.41 3.12
C THR A 42 -29.12 3.89 3.73
N GLY A 43 -29.22 2.81 4.51
CA GLY A 43 -28.06 2.11 5.06
C GLY A 43 -27.31 1.29 4.03
N VAL A 44 -26.05 1.64 3.75
CA VAL A 44 -25.19 0.94 2.79
C VAL A 44 -24.03 0.27 3.51
N MET A 45 -24.00 -1.05 3.52
CA MET A 45 -22.91 -1.83 4.12
C MET A 45 -21.96 -2.37 3.06
N VAL A 46 -20.69 -1.96 3.09
CA VAL A 46 -19.64 -2.47 2.20
C VAL A 46 -18.94 -3.68 2.82
N VAL A 47 -19.23 -4.86 2.28
CA VAL A 47 -18.60 -6.14 2.63
C VAL A 47 -17.53 -6.46 1.60
N GLY A 48 -16.27 -6.42 1.97
CA GLY A 48 -15.17 -6.54 1.03
C GLY A 48 -13.88 -7.05 1.65
N ASP A 49 -12.84 -7.12 0.84
CA ASP A 49 -11.51 -7.51 1.26
C ASP A 49 -10.57 -6.31 1.35
N SER A 50 -9.27 -6.51 1.11
CA SER A 50 -8.27 -5.45 1.12
C SER A 50 -8.52 -4.35 0.08
N VAL A 51 -9.18 -4.67 -1.03
CA VAL A 51 -9.54 -3.68 -2.07
C VAL A 51 -10.54 -2.65 -1.54
N ALA A 52 -11.41 -3.06 -0.61
CA ALA A 52 -12.39 -2.19 0.03
C ALA A 52 -11.93 -1.63 1.37
N HIS A 53 -11.16 -2.39 2.14
CA HIS A 53 -10.64 -1.96 3.44
C HIS A 53 -9.69 -0.75 3.27
N GLY A 54 -8.73 -0.82 2.35
CA GLY A 54 -7.73 0.24 2.17
C GLY A 54 -6.63 0.18 3.23
N SER A 55 -5.58 0.99 3.02
CA SER A 55 -4.46 1.11 3.96
C SER A 55 -4.25 2.55 4.39
N ALA A 56 -3.49 2.76 5.47
CA ALA A 56 -3.09 4.08 5.96
C ALA A 56 -2.63 5.00 4.82
N GLY A 57 -3.10 6.25 4.83
CA GLY A 57 -2.88 7.29 3.82
C GLY A 57 -3.77 7.20 2.57
N ASP A 58 -4.64 6.19 2.47
CA ASP A 58 -5.56 6.07 1.32
C ASP A 58 -6.75 7.02 1.42
N TRP A 59 -7.26 7.39 0.25
CA TRP A 59 -8.60 7.94 0.14
C TRP A 59 -9.63 6.80 0.26
N THR A 60 -9.35 5.64 -0.36
CA THR A 60 -10.26 4.52 -0.59
C THR A 60 -11.32 4.83 -1.63
N TRP A 61 -11.80 3.80 -2.35
CA TRP A 61 -12.93 3.98 -3.25
C TRP A 61 -14.24 4.27 -2.50
N ARG A 62 -14.33 3.87 -1.21
CA ARG A 62 -15.47 4.17 -0.33
C ARG A 62 -15.64 5.68 -0.16
N TYR A 63 -14.54 6.40 0.08
CA TYR A 63 -14.55 7.87 0.09
C TYR A 63 -15.03 8.45 -1.24
N ARG A 64 -14.51 7.96 -2.38
CA ARG A 64 -14.91 8.44 -3.71
C ARG A 64 -16.40 8.22 -3.99
N LEU A 65 -16.94 7.10 -3.51
CA LEU A 65 -18.36 6.77 -3.57
C LEU A 65 -19.17 7.72 -2.69
N TRP A 66 -18.79 7.87 -1.41
CA TRP A 66 -19.47 8.74 -0.46
C TRP A 66 -19.52 10.20 -0.95
N GLN A 67 -18.41 10.72 -1.47
CA GLN A 67 -18.37 12.06 -2.05
C GLN A 67 -19.39 12.22 -3.18
N HIS A 68 -19.46 11.25 -4.09
CA HIS A 68 -20.40 11.28 -5.20
C HIS A 68 -21.86 11.19 -4.72
N LEU A 69 -22.18 10.27 -3.80
CA LEU A 69 -23.52 10.13 -3.24
C LEU A 69 -23.97 11.42 -2.55
N ARG A 70 -23.10 12.02 -1.73
CA ARG A 70 -23.36 13.30 -1.07
C ARG A 70 -23.56 14.44 -2.08
N ASP A 71 -22.69 14.54 -3.08
CA ASP A 71 -22.76 15.59 -4.11
C ASP A 71 -24.01 15.42 -5.00
N ALA A 72 -24.52 14.20 -5.15
CA ALA A 72 -25.79 13.87 -5.80
C ALA A 72 -27.03 14.13 -4.90
N GLY A 73 -26.82 14.51 -3.63
CA GLY A 73 -27.90 14.75 -2.67
C GLY A 73 -28.56 13.48 -2.13
N ALA A 74 -27.89 12.33 -2.21
CA ALA A 74 -28.37 11.10 -1.61
C ALA A 74 -28.24 11.16 -0.08
N ASP A 75 -29.29 10.74 0.62
CA ASP A 75 -29.26 10.52 2.07
C ASP A 75 -28.83 9.08 2.32
N VAL A 76 -27.54 8.87 2.60
CA VAL A 76 -26.91 7.56 2.76
C VAL A 76 -26.11 7.54 4.06
N ASP A 77 -26.28 6.45 4.79
CA ASP A 77 -25.53 6.12 6.00
C ASP A 77 -24.68 4.89 5.70
N MET A 78 -23.36 5.03 5.70
CA MET A 78 -22.48 3.87 5.57
C MET A 78 -22.55 3.12 6.90
N VAL A 79 -22.66 1.80 6.86
CA VAL A 79 -22.77 1.01 8.10
C VAL A 79 -21.83 -0.19 8.08
N GLY A 80 -21.36 -0.57 9.26
CA GLY A 80 -20.54 -1.74 9.44
C GLY A 80 -19.85 -1.74 10.82
N PRO A 81 -19.20 -2.85 11.19
CA PRO A 81 -18.57 -2.98 12.50
C PRO A 81 -17.18 -2.34 12.58
N ARG A 82 -16.70 -1.74 11.49
CA ARG A 82 -15.35 -1.18 11.34
C ARG A 82 -15.42 0.20 10.73
N ASP A 83 -14.46 1.05 11.07
CA ASP A 83 -14.25 2.35 10.43
C ASP A 83 -12.79 2.60 10.08
N ASP A 84 -11.95 1.56 10.14
CA ASP A 84 -10.49 1.65 10.15
C ASP A 84 -9.81 1.34 8.81
N LEU A 85 -8.48 1.45 8.81
CA LEU A 85 -7.57 1.10 7.74
C LEU A 85 -6.54 0.09 8.25
N VAL A 86 -5.85 -0.56 7.32
CA VAL A 86 -4.67 -1.37 7.65
C VAL A 86 -3.38 -0.55 7.56
N GLU A 87 -2.58 -0.55 8.62
CA GLU A 87 -1.19 -0.04 8.59
C GLU A 87 -0.23 -1.14 8.14
N ARG A 88 0.77 -0.82 7.30
CA ARG A 88 1.71 -1.84 6.79
C ARG A 88 2.82 -2.20 7.81
N PHE A 89 2.82 -1.59 9.00
CA PHE A 89 3.77 -1.81 10.11
C PHE A 89 3.14 -1.54 11.49
N PRO A 90 3.39 -2.40 12.51
CA PRO A 90 2.33 -3.10 13.23
C PRO A 90 1.29 -2.21 13.91
N GLY A 91 0.04 -2.32 13.46
CA GLY A 91 -1.17 -1.83 14.10
C GLY A 91 -2.38 -2.27 13.27
N ASP A 92 -3.29 -3.02 13.88
CA ASP A 92 -4.67 -3.10 13.37
C ASP A 92 -5.40 -1.84 13.85
N ASP A 93 -6.46 -1.41 13.14
CA ASP A 93 -7.31 -0.28 13.51
C ASP A 93 -6.71 1.13 13.25
N ASP A 94 -6.00 1.30 12.13
CA ASP A 94 -5.47 2.61 11.73
C ASP A 94 -6.58 3.58 11.28
N GLN A 95 -6.38 4.87 11.54
CA GLN A 95 -7.38 5.91 11.27
C GLN A 95 -6.86 7.01 10.33
N THR A 96 -5.70 6.78 9.72
CA THR A 96 -4.93 7.73 8.91
C THR A 96 -5.50 7.82 7.49
N TYR A 97 -6.79 8.13 7.37
CA TYR A 97 -7.42 8.41 6.08
C TYR A 97 -6.87 9.70 5.48
N ALA A 98 -6.72 9.74 4.15
CA ALA A 98 -6.33 10.97 3.45
C ALA A 98 -7.31 12.13 3.68
N ASP A 99 -8.59 11.81 3.87
CA ASP A 99 -9.62 12.70 4.39
C ASP A 99 -10.48 11.91 5.39
N PRO A 100 -10.41 12.21 6.70
CA PRO A 100 -11.16 11.50 7.73
C PRO A 100 -12.60 12.02 7.89
N GLY A 101 -13.04 13.02 7.11
CA GLY A 101 -14.33 13.68 7.27
C GLY A 101 -15.51 13.03 6.56
N PHE A 102 -15.31 11.92 5.86
CA PHE A 102 -16.39 11.14 5.26
C PHE A 102 -16.96 10.12 6.26
N ASP A 103 -18.09 9.50 5.90
CA ASP A 103 -18.61 8.36 6.64
C ASP A 103 -17.79 7.11 6.34
N ARG A 104 -17.08 6.61 7.36
CA ARG A 104 -16.01 5.62 7.21
C ARG A 104 -16.48 4.20 7.45
N ASP A 105 -17.70 4.00 7.93
CA ASP A 105 -18.15 2.70 8.38
C ASP A 105 -18.16 1.67 7.24
N HIS A 106 -17.70 0.45 7.52
CA HIS A 106 -17.65 -0.68 6.59
C HIS A 106 -17.60 -2.03 7.30
N ALA A 107 -17.78 -3.10 6.52
CA ALA A 107 -17.62 -4.49 6.94
C ALA A 107 -16.51 -5.21 6.15
N SER A 108 -15.60 -4.46 5.53
CA SER A 108 -14.45 -5.00 4.79
C SER A 108 -13.31 -5.43 5.71
N THR A 109 -12.60 -6.52 5.36
CA THR A 109 -11.47 -7.05 6.14
C THR A 109 -10.31 -7.42 5.21
N TRP A 110 -9.10 -6.97 5.53
CA TRP A 110 -7.96 -7.18 4.63
C TRP A 110 -7.59 -8.66 4.56
N GLY A 111 -7.41 -9.18 3.35
CA GLY A 111 -7.15 -10.61 3.13
C GLY A 111 -8.38 -11.52 3.26
N ALA A 112 -9.57 -10.98 3.51
CA ALA A 112 -10.79 -11.78 3.58
C ALA A 112 -11.08 -12.47 2.24
N ALA A 113 -11.45 -13.74 2.30
CA ALA A 113 -11.97 -14.52 1.17
C ALA A 113 -13.41 -14.91 1.50
N ARG A 114 -14.30 -14.92 0.51
CA ARG A 114 -15.71 -15.28 0.69
C ARG A 114 -15.84 -16.68 1.31
N ALA A 115 -15.00 -17.63 0.90
CA ALA A 115 -14.99 -19.00 1.40
C ALA A 115 -14.63 -19.13 2.90
N LEU A 116 -13.96 -18.13 3.48
CA LEU A 116 -13.44 -18.16 4.86
C LEU A 116 -13.98 -17.03 5.73
N MET A 117 -14.90 -16.22 5.23
CA MET A 117 -15.35 -15.01 5.91
C MET A 117 -16.12 -15.34 7.20
N VAL A 118 -15.67 -14.76 8.31
CA VAL A 118 -16.33 -14.80 9.61
C VAL A 118 -16.23 -13.41 10.25
N PRO A 119 -17.35 -12.77 10.65
CA PRO A 119 -18.73 -13.21 10.45
C PRO A 119 -19.13 -13.20 8.97
N GLY A 120 -19.97 -14.15 8.55
CA GLY A 120 -20.52 -14.19 7.19
C GLY A 120 -21.58 -13.10 6.95
N THR A 121 -21.94 -12.87 5.68
CA THR A 121 -22.84 -11.77 5.25
C THR A 121 -24.16 -11.73 6.02
N GLY A 122 -24.82 -12.87 6.24
CA GLY A 122 -26.08 -12.91 6.99
C GLY A 122 -25.96 -12.47 8.45
N ALA A 123 -24.83 -12.75 9.11
CA ALA A 123 -24.60 -12.31 10.49
C ALA A 123 -24.33 -10.79 10.55
N LEU A 124 -23.59 -10.25 9.57
CA LEU A 124 -23.40 -8.81 9.41
C LEU A 124 -24.74 -8.10 9.16
N VAL A 125 -25.57 -8.64 8.25
CA VAL A 125 -26.90 -8.07 7.97
C VAL A 125 -27.81 -8.12 9.20
N ALA A 126 -27.79 -9.21 9.97
CA ALA A 126 -28.57 -9.31 11.20
C ALA A 126 -28.14 -8.25 12.24
N ALA A 127 -26.84 -7.98 12.35
CA ALA A 127 -26.29 -7.03 13.31
C ALA A 127 -26.49 -5.57 12.86
N CYS A 128 -26.04 -5.23 11.66
CA CYS A 128 -25.96 -3.85 11.16
C CYS A 128 -27.26 -3.40 10.48
N ARG A 129 -28.18 -4.32 10.16
CA ARG A 129 -29.48 -4.05 9.51
C ARG A 129 -29.40 -3.06 8.32
N PRO A 130 -28.50 -3.25 7.35
CA PRO A 130 -28.39 -2.36 6.20
C PRO A 130 -29.59 -2.55 5.27
N ASP A 131 -29.90 -1.52 4.49
CA ASP A 131 -30.90 -1.59 3.40
C ASP A 131 -30.26 -2.16 2.13
N VAL A 132 -28.98 -1.86 1.90
CA VAL A 132 -28.19 -2.39 0.78
C VAL A 132 -26.88 -3.00 1.27
N VAL A 133 -26.56 -4.21 0.81
CA VAL A 133 -25.22 -4.80 0.95
C VAL A 133 -24.46 -4.64 -0.35
N VAL A 134 -23.28 -4.02 -0.31
CA VAL A 134 -22.34 -3.98 -1.44
C VAL A 134 -21.24 -4.99 -1.16
N GLU A 135 -21.28 -6.14 -1.84
CA GLU A 135 -20.31 -7.23 -1.63
C GLU A 135 -19.28 -7.30 -2.76
N THR A 136 -18.01 -6.99 -2.45
CA THR A 136 -16.90 -6.93 -3.43
C THR A 136 -15.82 -7.99 -3.17
N LEU A 137 -16.20 -9.13 -2.60
CA LEU A 137 -15.29 -10.24 -2.30
C LEU A 137 -15.07 -11.14 -3.51
N GLY A 138 -13.91 -11.80 -3.54
CA GLY A 138 -13.66 -12.93 -4.43
C GLY A 138 -12.25 -12.97 -5.01
N VAL A 139 -11.52 -11.86 -4.99
CA VAL A 139 -10.14 -11.85 -5.51
C VAL A 139 -9.29 -12.84 -4.70
N ASN A 140 -9.42 -12.82 -3.36
CA ASN A 140 -8.71 -13.72 -2.44
C ASN A 140 -8.99 -15.20 -2.70
N ASP A 141 -10.26 -15.53 -2.96
CA ASP A 141 -10.70 -16.87 -3.30
C ASP A 141 -10.03 -17.40 -4.58
N LEU A 142 -9.96 -16.58 -5.63
CA LEU A 142 -9.40 -16.99 -6.92
C LEU A 142 -7.87 -17.04 -6.88
N ALA A 143 -7.21 -15.96 -6.45
CA ALA A 143 -5.76 -15.83 -6.62
C ALA A 143 -4.95 -16.58 -5.54
N TRP A 144 -5.50 -16.77 -4.33
CA TRP A 144 -4.76 -17.35 -3.20
C TRP A 144 -5.31 -18.69 -2.75
N LEU A 145 -6.65 -18.83 -2.67
CA LEU A 145 -7.28 -20.10 -2.29
C LEU A 145 -7.51 -21.04 -3.49
N ARG A 146 -7.42 -20.52 -4.72
CA ARG A 146 -7.67 -21.25 -5.97
C ARG A 146 -9.04 -21.92 -6.00
N VAL A 147 -10.04 -21.26 -5.42
CA VAL A 147 -11.44 -21.65 -5.56
C VAL A 147 -11.82 -21.58 -7.04
N ALA A 148 -12.54 -22.58 -7.55
CA ALA A 148 -12.99 -22.56 -8.92
C ALA A 148 -14.03 -21.43 -9.13
N PRO A 149 -14.03 -20.72 -10.26
CA PRO A 149 -14.99 -19.63 -10.52
C PRO A 149 -16.45 -20.02 -10.31
N GLN A 150 -16.83 -21.26 -10.65
CA GLN A 150 -18.19 -21.78 -10.48
C GLN A 150 -18.54 -21.97 -9.00
N ASP A 151 -17.59 -22.43 -8.19
CA ASP A 151 -17.79 -22.60 -6.75
C ASP A 151 -17.88 -21.23 -6.06
N LEU A 152 -17.06 -20.27 -6.49
CA LEU A 152 -17.11 -18.90 -5.98
C LEU A 152 -18.43 -18.18 -6.32
N ALA A 153 -18.97 -18.40 -7.52
CA ALA A 153 -20.29 -17.88 -7.89
C ALA A 153 -21.41 -18.49 -7.02
N ARG A 154 -21.35 -19.80 -6.72
CA ARG A 154 -22.29 -20.42 -5.76
C ARG A 154 -22.16 -19.83 -4.36
N LEU A 155 -20.93 -19.57 -3.90
CA LEU A 155 -20.72 -18.90 -2.61
C LEU A 155 -21.32 -17.49 -2.59
N ALA A 156 -21.27 -16.73 -3.69
CA ALA A 156 -21.92 -15.43 -3.79
C ALA A 156 -23.45 -15.54 -3.71
N ALA A 157 -24.04 -16.50 -4.44
CA ALA A 157 -25.48 -16.77 -4.36
C ALA A 157 -25.91 -17.20 -2.94
N ASP A 158 -25.13 -18.05 -2.27
CA ASP A 158 -25.35 -18.41 -0.88
C ASP A 158 -25.25 -17.20 0.07
N GLY A 159 -24.34 -16.26 -0.21
CA GLY A 159 -24.22 -14.99 0.50
C GLY A 159 -25.51 -14.17 0.45
N VAL A 160 -26.08 -14.01 -0.75
CA VAL A 160 -27.39 -13.35 -0.97
C VAL A 160 -28.50 -14.07 -0.21
N ALA A 161 -28.56 -15.40 -0.27
CA ALA A 161 -29.56 -16.19 0.46
C ALA A 161 -29.46 -15.99 1.98
N ARG A 162 -28.23 -15.95 2.54
CA ARG A 162 -28.01 -15.68 3.97
C ARG A 162 -28.35 -14.26 4.37
N ALA A 163 -28.07 -13.27 3.52
CA ALA A 163 -28.48 -11.88 3.74
C ALA A 163 -30.02 -11.78 3.85
N ARG A 164 -30.73 -12.38 2.89
CA ARG A 164 -32.21 -12.42 2.88
C ARG A 164 -32.81 -13.18 4.05
N ALA A 165 -32.15 -14.23 4.52
CA ALA A 165 -32.58 -14.96 5.71
C ALA A 165 -32.54 -14.09 6.98
N ALA A 166 -31.62 -13.11 7.04
CA ALA A 166 -31.52 -12.15 8.14
C ALA A 166 -32.47 -10.95 7.95
N ARG A 167 -32.59 -10.45 6.71
CA ARG A 167 -33.46 -9.33 6.34
C ARG A 167 -34.08 -9.59 4.95
N PRO A 168 -35.36 -10.00 4.87
CA PRO A 168 -35.98 -10.45 3.62
C PRO A 168 -36.06 -9.39 2.50
N ASP A 169 -35.96 -8.12 2.86
CA ASP A 169 -36.07 -6.94 2.00
C ASP A 169 -34.73 -6.25 1.69
N VAL A 170 -33.60 -6.84 2.08
CA VAL A 170 -32.27 -6.26 1.80
C VAL A 170 -31.95 -6.34 0.30
N ASP A 171 -31.54 -5.24 -0.30
CA ASP A 171 -31.00 -5.24 -1.67
C ASP A 171 -29.51 -5.60 -1.63
N VAL A 172 -29.00 -6.19 -2.72
CA VAL A 172 -27.59 -6.60 -2.81
C VAL A 172 -26.95 -6.10 -4.11
N VAL A 173 -25.83 -5.42 -3.98
CA VAL A 173 -24.90 -5.16 -5.08
C VAL A 173 -23.78 -6.19 -5.03
N LEU A 174 -23.63 -6.97 -6.11
CA LEU A 174 -22.51 -7.90 -6.29
C LEU A 174 -21.44 -7.25 -7.16
N GLY A 175 -20.27 -6.99 -6.59
CA GLY A 175 -19.15 -6.38 -7.29
C GLY A 175 -18.36 -7.39 -8.13
N GLN A 176 -18.30 -7.16 -9.45
CA GLN A 176 -17.32 -7.86 -10.29
C GLN A 176 -15.90 -7.45 -9.92
N LEU A 177 -14.95 -8.36 -10.10
CA LEU A 177 -13.55 -8.14 -9.78
C LEU A 177 -12.86 -7.41 -10.94
N PRO A 178 -12.24 -6.24 -10.74
CA PRO A 178 -11.62 -5.48 -11.82
C PRO A 178 -10.28 -6.06 -12.29
N GLN A 179 -9.65 -6.94 -11.51
CA GLN A 179 -8.34 -7.55 -11.80
C GLN A 179 -8.42 -8.67 -12.86
N HIS A 180 -8.85 -8.34 -14.07
CA HIS A 180 -9.10 -9.30 -15.16
C HIS A 180 -7.87 -10.09 -15.61
N TRP A 181 -6.66 -9.66 -15.23
CA TRP A 181 -5.41 -10.38 -15.43
C TRP A 181 -5.21 -11.58 -14.50
N LEU A 182 -5.98 -11.68 -13.40
CA LEU A 182 -5.89 -12.81 -12.49
C LEU A 182 -6.66 -14.03 -13.03
N PRO A 183 -6.09 -15.24 -12.91
CA PRO A 183 -6.75 -16.47 -13.38
C PRO A 183 -8.16 -16.63 -12.80
N GLY A 184 -9.12 -16.96 -13.67
CA GLY A 184 -10.51 -17.21 -13.28
C GLY A 184 -11.38 -15.95 -13.12
N VAL A 185 -10.80 -14.74 -13.05
CA VAL A 185 -11.59 -13.50 -12.89
C VAL A 185 -12.58 -13.26 -14.03
N PRO A 186 -12.19 -13.34 -15.33
CA PRO A 186 -13.15 -13.13 -16.42
C PRO A 186 -14.32 -14.12 -16.41
N GLU A 187 -14.05 -15.39 -16.07
CA GLU A 187 -15.08 -16.42 -15.96
C GLU A 187 -16.00 -16.16 -14.76
N TYR A 188 -15.42 -15.84 -13.60
CA TYR A 188 -16.20 -15.50 -12.40
C TYR A 188 -17.10 -14.28 -12.63
N ASN A 189 -16.58 -13.23 -13.27
CA ASN A 189 -17.36 -12.04 -13.58
C ASN A 189 -18.55 -12.34 -14.52
N ALA A 190 -18.36 -13.24 -15.50
CA ALA A 190 -19.44 -13.69 -16.38
C ALA A 190 -20.50 -14.51 -15.63
N LEU A 191 -20.10 -15.31 -14.64
CA LEU A 191 -21.03 -16.04 -13.77
C LEU A 191 -21.79 -15.10 -12.84
N LEU A 192 -21.10 -14.11 -12.25
CA LEU A 192 -21.70 -13.10 -11.38
C LEU A 192 -22.75 -12.28 -12.15
N ALA A 193 -22.49 -11.99 -13.43
CA ALA A 193 -23.43 -11.33 -14.33
C ALA A 193 -24.76 -12.08 -14.47
N ALA A 194 -24.72 -13.42 -14.56
CA ALA A 194 -25.91 -14.24 -14.70
C ALA A 194 -26.72 -14.32 -13.40
N LEU A 195 -26.07 -14.15 -12.24
CA LEU A 195 -26.75 -14.16 -10.94
C LEU A 195 -27.67 -12.96 -10.72
N GLU A 196 -27.45 -11.85 -11.44
CA GLU A 196 -28.32 -10.67 -11.35
C GLU A 196 -29.78 -11.04 -11.63
N ASP A 197 -30.04 -11.57 -12.82
CA ASP A 197 -31.38 -11.99 -13.26
C ASP A 197 -31.89 -13.20 -12.47
N GLU A 198 -30.99 -14.13 -12.12
CA GLU A 198 -31.37 -15.36 -11.40
C GLU A 198 -31.84 -15.07 -9.97
N LEU A 199 -31.21 -14.13 -9.29
CA LEU A 199 -31.42 -13.90 -7.87
C LEU A 199 -32.33 -12.70 -7.59
N SER A 200 -32.46 -11.73 -8.48
CA SER A 200 -33.23 -10.51 -8.23
C SER A 200 -34.74 -10.78 -8.10
N THR A 201 -35.38 -10.16 -7.09
CA THR A 201 -36.82 -10.22 -6.88
C THR A 201 -37.39 -8.82 -6.66
N GLU A 202 -38.72 -8.67 -6.68
CA GLU A 202 -39.38 -7.39 -6.42
C GLU A 202 -39.10 -6.86 -5.00
N SER A 203 -38.99 -7.76 -4.01
CA SER A 203 -38.78 -7.38 -2.61
C SER A 203 -37.32 -7.30 -2.18
N SER A 204 -36.39 -7.84 -2.98
CA SER A 204 -34.95 -7.84 -2.70
C SER A 204 -34.22 -7.96 -4.02
N ARG A 205 -33.79 -6.82 -4.55
CA ARG A 205 -33.14 -6.70 -5.85
C ARG A 205 -31.67 -7.08 -5.73
N VAL A 206 -31.16 -7.70 -6.79
CA VAL A 206 -29.72 -7.93 -6.97
C VAL A 206 -29.28 -7.17 -8.20
N VAL A 207 -28.23 -6.37 -8.07
CA VAL A 207 -27.61 -5.61 -9.17
C VAL A 207 -26.12 -5.92 -9.18
N VAL A 208 -25.53 -6.08 -10.37
CA VAL A 208 -24.09 -6.30 -10.48
C VAL A 208 -23.36 -5.00 -10.76
N ALA A 209 -22.46 -4.59 -9.86
CA ALA A 209 -21.51 -3.52 -10.13
C ALA A 209 -20.44 -4.05 -11.10
N ARG A 210 -20.54 -3.61 -12.36
CA ARG A 210 -19.72 -4.10 -13.47
C ARG A 210 -18.27 -3.65 -13.35
N ALA A 211 -17.33 -4.56 -13.57
CA ALA A 211 -15.92 -4.20 -13.61
C ALA A 211 -15.66 -3.25 -14.79
N PRO A 212 -14.92 -2.14 -14.61
CA PRO A 212 -14.57 -1.23 -15.69
C PRO A 212 -13.78 -1.95 -16.79
N GLU A 213 -14.21 -1.85 -18.04
CA GLU A 213 -13.53 -2.52 -19.18
C GLU A 213 -12.09 -2.01 -19.39
N ASP A 214 -11.83 -0.75 -19.03
CA ASP A 214 -10.55 -0.08 -19.16
C ASP A 214 -9.73 -0.09 -17.87
N PHE A 215 -9.99 -1.02 -16.93
CA PHE A 215 -9.24 -1.10 -15.67
C PHE A 215 -7.85 -1.70 -15.91
N GLU A 216 -6.79 -0.88 -15.83
CA GLU A 216 -5.43 -1.24 -16.25
C GLU A 216 -4.49 -1.54 -15.08
N LEU A 217 -3.77 -2.67 -15.15
CA LEU A 217 -2.70 -3.01 -14.20
C LEU A 217 -1.60 -1.93 -14.22
N ASP A 218 -1.06 -1.60 -13.05
CA ASP A 218 -0.01 -0.59 -12.83
C ASP A 218 -0.42 0.86 -13.12
N VAL A 219 -1.62 1.09 -13.65
CA VAL A 219 -2.25 2.42 -13.80
C VAL A 219 -3.32 2.57 -12.74
N ASP A 220 -4.32 1.69 -12.76
CA ASP A 220 -5.45 1.66 -11.83
C ASP A 220 -5.16 0.82 -10.59
N THR A 221 -3.99 0.22 -10.50
CA THR A 221 -3.50 -0.47 -9.31
C THR A 221 -2.10 -0.03 -8.95
N TYR A 222 -1.78 -0.04 -7.65
CA TYR A 222 -0.41 0.17 -7.19
C TYR A 222 0.38 -1.15 -7.02
N ASP A 223 -0.30 -2.29 -7.07
CA ASP A 223 0.29 -3.62 -7.13
C ASP A 223 -0.61 -4.55 -7.96
N LEU A 224 -0.47 -5.88 -7.81
CA LEU A 224 -1.27 -6.84 -8.57
C LEU A 224 -2.77 -6.85 -8.23
N ALA A 225 -3.20 -6.22 -7.13
CA ALA A 225 -4.56 -6.32 -6.63
C ALA A 225 -5.18 -4.96 -6.25
N HIS A 226 -4.44 -4.11 -5.54
CA HIS A 226 -5.00 -2.97 -4.84
C HIS A 226 -5.06 -1.72 -5.71
N PRO A 227 -6.18 -0.95 -5.63
CA PRO A 227 -6.43 0.16 -6.52
C PRO A 227 -5.48 1.34 -6.25
N SER A 228 -5.00 1.97 -7.32
CA SER A 228 -4.44 3.33 -7.27
C SER A 228 -5.59 4.34 -7.17
N ALA A 229 -5.27 5.64 -7.05
CA ALA A 229 -6.30 6.69 -7.02
C ALA A 229 -7.23 6.67 -8.26
N THR A 230 -6.72 6.30 -9.45
CA THR A 230 -7.59 6.20 -10.65
C THR A 230 -8.47 4.95 -10.60
N GLY A 231 -7.94 3.84 -10.11
CA GLY A 231 -8.72 2.62 -9.89
C GLY A 231 -9.81 2.80 -8.84
N GLU A 232 -9.54 3.56 -7.77
CA GLU A 232 -10.54 3.91 -6.77
C GLU A 232 -11.74 4.63 -7.39
N VAL A 233 -11.49 5.61 -8.27
CA VAL A 233 -12.56 6.34 -8.97
C VAL A 233 -13.36 5.41 -9.87
N LYS A 234 -12.71 4.51 -10.60
CA LYS A 234 -13.40 3.56 -11.49
C LYS A 234 -14.27 2.57 -10.71
N ILE A 235 -13.76 2.01 -9.60
CA ILE A 235 -14.54 1.12 -8.73
C ILE A 235 -15.73 1.86 -8.12
N ALA A 236 -15.51 3.06 -7.57
CA ALA A 236 -16.57 3.87 -7.00
C ALA A 236 -17.65 4.22 -8.03
N ALA A 237 -17.25 4.49 -9.27
CA ALA A 237 -18.18 4.75 -10.36
C ALA A 237 -19.06 3.53 -10.68
N SER A 238 -18.46 2.33 -10.79
CA SER A 238 -19.21 1.09 -11.00
C SER A 238 -20.19 0.78 -9.87
N VAL A 239 -19.80 0.99 -8.62
CA VAL A 239 -20.68 0.78 -7.46
C VAL A 239 -21.79 1.83 -7.41
N ALA A 240 -21.49 3.10 -7.69
CA ALA A 240 -22.50 4.16 -7.74
C ALA A 240 -23.54 3.94 -8.85
N ASP A 241 -23.10 3.46 -10.01
CA ASP A 241 -24.00 3.14 -11.12
C ASP A 241 -24.98 2.02 -10.70
N ALA A 242 -24.49 0.96 -10.04
CA ALA A 242 -25.33 -0.12 -9.51
C ALA A 242 -26.28 0.35 -8.39
N LEU A 243 -25.80 1.20 -7.47
CA LEU A 243 -26.64 1.80 -6.43
C LEU A 243 -27.75 2.68 -7.03
N ALA A 244 -27.46 3.42 -8.10
CA ALA A 244 -28.45 4.23 -8.79
C ALA A 244 -29.56 3.40 -9.43
N GLU A 245 -29.27 2.19 -9.93
CA GLU A 245 -30.28 1.24 -10.40
C GLU A 245 -31.19 0.74 -9.27
N LEU A 246 -30.67 0.67 -8.04
CA LEU A 246 -31.46 0.45 -6.83
C LEU A 246 -32.23 1.70 -6.38
N GLY A 247 -32.04 2.85 -7.03
CA GLY A 247 -32.65 4.13 -6.64
C GLY A 247 -31.90 4.86 -5.52
N VAL A 248 -30.66 4.46 -5.23
CA VAL A 248 -29.78 5.10 -4.24
C VAL A 248 -28.83 6.05 -4.96
N GLY A 249 -29.08 7.36 -4.81
CA GLY A 249 -28.28 8.40 -5.45
C GLY A 249 -28.49 8.49 -6.96
N ALA A 250 -27.40 8.74 -7.70
CA ALA A 250 -27.41 8.92 -9.15
C ALA A 250 -26.20 8.23 -9.80
N PRO A 251 -26.24 7.93 -11.11
CA PRO A 251 -25.07 7.39 -11.81
C PRO A 251 -23.86 8.32 -11.71
N TYR A 252 -22.66 7.74 -11.74
CA TYR A 252 -21.42 8.51 -11.60
C TYR A 252 -21.15 9.35 -12.86
N PRO A 253 -20.78 10.63 -12.75
CA PRO A 253 -20.55 11.48 -13.93
C PRO A 253 -19.49 10.92 -14.87
N ARG A 254 -19.79 10.93 -16.18
CA ARG A 254 -18.84 10.61 -17.25
C ARG A 254 -18.56 11.85 -18.11
N PRO A 255 -17.31 12.07 -18.58
CA PRO A 255 -16.12 11.24 -18.34
C PRO A 255 -15.65 11.29 -16.87
N LEU A 256 -14.99 10.21 -16.42
CA LEU A 256 -14.43 10.15 -15.06
C LEU A 256 -13.38 11.24 -14.88
N ARG A 257 -13.44 11.95 -13.75
CA ARG A 257 -12.51 13.05 -13.47
C ARG A 257 -11.13 12.48 -13.12
N PRO A 258 -10.05 12.96 -13.75
CA PRO A 258 -8.70 12.59 -13.36
C PRO A 258 -8.43 12.98 -11.90
N VAL A 259 -7.71 12.11 -11.20
CA VAL A 259 -7.21 12.37 -9.84
C VAL A 259 -5.70 12.17 -9.80
N PRO A 260 -4.97 12.91 -8.95
CA PRO A 260 -3.52 12.73 -8.83
C PRO A 260 -3.18 11.33 -8.32
N LEU A 261 -2.19 10.69 -8.97
CA LEU A 261 -1.65 9.41 -8.52
C LEU A 261 -0.64 9.58 -7.37
N GLY A 262 -0.50 8.51 -6.59
CA GLY A 262 0.48 8.38 -5.52
C GLY A 262 0.18 9.20 -4.26
N PRO A 263 1.05 9.06 -3.24
CA PRO A 263 0.92 9.79 -1.98
C PRO A 263 0.89 11.30 -2.19
N ARG A 264 0.08 12.01 -1.39
CA ARG A 264 -0.05 13.47 -1.52
C ARG A 264 0.83 14.24 -0.54
N GLY A 265 1.23 13.61 0.55
CA GLY A 265 2.30 14.10 1.42
C GLY A 265 3.68 14.00 0.76
N VAL A 266 4.65 14.75 1.27
CA VAL A 266 6.04 14.71 0.80
C VAL A 266 6.95 14.30 1.96
N ALA A 267 8.00 13.55 1.63
CA ALA A 267 8.99 13.13 2.61
C ALA A 267 9.82 14.31 3.14
N THR A 268 10.25 14.22 4.40
CA THR A 268 11.21 15.17 4.98
C THR A 268 12.61 14.56 4.87
N LEU A 269 13.42 15.07 3.93
CA LEU A 269 14.75 14.55 3.62
C LEU A 269 15.84 15.22 4.47
N SER A 270 16.84 14.43 4.87
CA SER A 270 18.13 14.88 5.38
C SER A 270 19.28 14.15 4.67
N ALA A 271 20.43 14.81 4.56
CA ALA A 271 21.62 14.27 3.89
C ALA A 271 22.89 14.64 4.66
N GLU A 272 23.75 13.65 4.89
CA GLU A 272 25.06 13.81 5.51
C GLU A 272 26.17 13.51 4.50
N PRO A 273 27.17 14.38 4.32
CA PRO A 273 28.24 14.15 3.36
C PRO A 273 29.18 13.04 3.81
N GLY A 274 29.67 12.25 2.85
CA GLY A 274 30.75 11.29 3.03
C GLY A 274 31.77 11.39 1.89
N ASP A 275 32.70 10.44 1.82
CA ASP A 275 33.67 10.35 0.73
C ASP A 275 32.99 9.86 -0.55
N ALA A 276 32.91 10.74 -1.55
CA ALA A 276 32.25 10.50 -2.83
C ALA A 276 30.80 9.99 -2.69
N MET A 277 30.13 10.35 -1.59
CA MET A 277 28.78 9.90 -1.27
C MET A 277 28.02 10.85 -0.35
N ALA A 278 26.73 10.58 -0.19
CA ALA A 278 25.88 11.17 0.83
C ALA A 278 25.03 10.07 1.50
N VAL A 279 24.94 10.09 2.83
CA VAL A 279 24.00 9.25 3.58
C VAL A 279 22.68 9.99 3.69
N LEU A 280 21.62 9.40 3.17
CA LEU A 280 20.29 9.97 3.10
C LEU A 280 19.38 9.30 4.13
N ARG A 281 18.57 10.11 4.82
CA ARG A 281 17.53 9.64 5.75
C ARG A 281 16.28 10.49 5.58
N TRP A 282 15.11 9.90 5.75
CA TRP A 282 13.86 10.64 5.64
C TRP A 282 12.73 10.11 6.51
N ASP A 283 11.84 11.03 6.88
CA ASP A 283 10.53 10.71 7.41
C ASP A 283 9.58 10.51 6.22
N ARG A 284 8.92 9.36 6.18
CA ARG A 284 8.03 8.96 5.10
C ARG A 284 6.64 9.57 5.30
N PRO A 285 5.99 10.11 4.25
CA PRO A 285 4.61 10.56 4.36
C PRO A 285 3.63 9.38 4.36
N ASP A 286 2.47 9.56 4.97
CA ASP A 286 1.41 8.56 5.03
C ASP A 286 1.04 8.05 3.63
N GLY A 287 0.76 6.74 3.54
CA GLY A 287 0.43 6.06 2.28
C GLY A 287 1.59 5.79 1.34
N ALA A 288 2.78 6.35 1.57
CA ALA A 288 3.96 5.99 0.78
C ALA A 288 4.51 4.63 1.19
N THR A 289 5.01 3.87 0.22
CA THR A 289 5.73 2.60 0.45
C THR A 289 7.19 2.69 0.06
N ALA A 290 7.57 3.69 -0.73
CA ALA A 290 8.92 3.89 -1.23
C ALA A 290 9.16 5.32 -1.69
N GLU A 291 10.44 5.66 -1.84
CA GLU A 291 10.92 6.96 -2.32
C GLU A 291 11.85 6.79 -3.52
N ARG A 292 11.61 7.56 -4.58
CA ARG A 292 12.57 7.75 -5.66
C ARG A 292 13.53 8.88 -5.30
N VAL A 293 14.82 8.58 -5.31
CA VAL A 293 15.89 9.54 -5.04
C VAL A 293 16.31 10.20 -6.34
N TRP A 294 16.20 11.52 -6.40
CA TRP A 294 16.65 12.34 -7.52
C TRP A 294 17.86 13.16 -7.09
N VAL A 295 18.85 13.26 -7.97
CA VAL A 295 20.07 14.05 -7.75
C VAL A 295 20.40 14.93 -8.95
N ARG A 296 20.96 16.10 -8.69
CA ARG A 296 21.66 16.93 -9.68
C ARG A 296 22.94 17.52 -9.09
N ASP A 297 23.94 17.70 -9.94
CA ASP A 297 25.19 18.35 -9.61
C ASP A 297 25.11 19.82 -10.03
N LEU A 298 25.04 20.73 -9.05
CA LEU A 298 24.97 22.17 -9.32
C LEU A 298 26.30 22.73 -9.80
N THR A 299 27.42 22.15 -9.37
CA THR A 299 28.76 22.57 -9.79
C THR A 299 29.01 22.23 -11.26
N ALA A 300 28.56 21.06 -11.70
CA ALA A 300 28.63 20.64 -13.10
C ALA A 300 27.44 21.13 -13.95
N GLY A 301 26.41 21.70 -13.34
CA GLY A 301 25.22 22.23 -14.02
C GLY A 301 24.36 21.15 -14.67
N THR A 302 24.21 19.98 -14.03
CA THR A 302 23.42 18.88 -14.58
C THR A 302 21.93 19.04 -14.29
N ASP A 303 21.10 18.41 -15.11
CA ASP A 303 19.68 18.22 -14.81
C ASP A 303 19.47 17.15 -13.72
N TRP A 304 18.23 17.09 -13.21
CA TRP A 304 17.81 16.05 -12.27
C TRP A 304 17.83 14.67 -12.93
N THR A 305 18.42 13.70 -12.24
CA THR A 305 18.42 12.29 -12.63
C THR A 305 17.97 11.42 -11.47
N MET A 306 17.22 10.36 -11.77
CA MET A 306 16.82 9.38 -10.76
C MET A 306 18.02 8.48 -10.47
N ALA A 307 18.48 8.49 -9.22
CA ALA A 307 19.63 7.73 -8.76
C ALA A 307 19.24 6.39 -8.12
N ALA A 308 18.11 6.35 -7.42
CA ALA A 308 17.65 5.16 -6.72
C ALA A 308 16.12 5.14 -6.54
N ASP A 309 15.58 3.95 -6.26
CA ASP A 309 14.20 3.73 -5.83
C ASP A 309 14.24 2.83 -4.58
N VAL A 310 13.76 3.34 -3.45
CA VAL A 310 14.10 2.82 -2.11
C VAL A 310 12.86 2.60 -1.24
N GLU A 311 12.68 1.38 -0.74
CA GLU A 311 11.55 0.99 0.13
C GLU A 311 11.83 1.21 1.64
N THR A 312 13.08 1.51 2.02
CA THR A 312 13.48 1.88 3.39
C THR A 312 13.30 3.38 3.63
N THR A 313 13.67 3.87 4.82
CA THR A 313 13.67 5.29 5.21
C THR A 313 15.05 5.94 5.15
N GLY A 314 15.97 5.33 4.39
CA GLY A 314 17.33 5.81 4.23
C GLY A 314 18.14 4.96 3.25
N THR A 315 19.15 5.58 2.63
CA THR A 315 20.09 4.92 1.71
C THR A 315 21.42 5.70 1.64
N SER A 316 22.46 5.09 1.07
CA SER A 316 23.70 5.80 0.72
C SER A 316 23.74 6.07 -0.78
N LEU A 317 23.77 7.35 -1.16
CA LEU A 317 23.94 7.80 -2.54
C LEU A 317 25.44 7.89 -2.85
N THR A 318 25.96 7.00 -3.68
CA THR A 318 27.39 6.92 -4.02
C THR A 318 27.68 7.47 -5.41
N GLY A 319 28.97 7.65 -5.73
CA GLY A 319 29.41 8.14 -7.04
C GLY A 319 29.29 9.66 -7.19
N LEU A 320 29.15 10.38 -6.08
CA LEU A 320 29.16 11.84 -6.07
C LEU A 320 30.60 12.35 -6.16
N VAL A 321 30.78 13.54 -6.75
CA VAL A 321 32.10 14.16 -6.86
C VAL A 321 32.41 14.98 -5.60
N ASN A 322 33.54 14.69 -4.94
CA ASN A 322 34.00 15.45 -3.79
C ASN A 322 34.25 16.93 -4.16
N GLY A 323 33.81 17.84 -3.29
CA GLY A 323 33.91 19.28 -3.49
C GLY A 323 32.83 19.88 -4.40
N HIS A 324 32.03 19.06 -5.09
CA HIS A 324 30.86 19.54 -5.85
C HIS A 324 29.65 19.70 -4.93
N VAL A 325 28.82 20.69 -5.21
CA VAL A 325 27.54 20.89 -4.53
C VAL A 325 26.46 20.11 -5.27
N HIS A 326 25.92 19.08 -4.63
CA HIS A 326 24.81 18.29 -5.15
C HIS A 326 23.50 18.72 -4.47
N GLU A 327 22.41 18.67 -5.20
CA GLU A 327 21.05 18.71 -4.63
C GLU A 327 20.41 17.33 -4.76
N VAL A 328 19.73 16.92 -3.69
CA VAL A 328 18.98 15.66 -3.61
C VAL A 328 17.54 15.97 -3.24
N ARG A 329 16.57 15.32 -3.89
CA ARG A 329 15.15 15.39 -3.50
C ARG A 329 14.49 14.03 -3.64
N LEU A 330 13.42 13.81 -2.89
CA LEU A 330 12.65 12.58 -2.90
C LEU A 330 11.33 12.76 -3.66
N GLN A 331 10.83 11.66 -4.20
CA GLN A 331 9.51 11.56 -4.80
C GLN A 331 8.81 10.29 -4.31
N SER A 332 7.76 10.49 -3.53
CA SER A 332 7.03 9.42 -2.88
C SER A 332 6.21 8.59 -3.87
N ARG A 333 6.15 7.29 -3.63
CA ARG A 333 5.28 6.36 -4.36
C ARG A 333 4.64 5.36 -3.41
N LYS A 334 3.44 4.90 -3.79
CA LYS A 334 2.79 3.73 -3.22
C LYS A 334 2.81 2.66 -4.29
N GLY A 335 3.53 1.56 -4.08
CA GLY A 335 3.73 0.53 -5.11
C GLY A 335 4.16 1.16 -6.44
N THR A 336 3.45 0.89 -7.52
CA THR A 336 3.70 1.48 -8.85
C THR A 336 3.18 2.92 -9.01
N ALA A 337 2.30 3.39 -8.12
CA ALA A 337 1.68 4.72 -8.18
C ALA A 337 2.60 5.81 -7.62
N VAL A 338 3.09 6.68 -8.51
CA VAL A 338 4.08 7.72 -8.20
C VAL A 338 3.42 9.09 -8.19
N ALA A 339 3.75 9.91 -7.19
CA ALA A 339 3.32 11.30 -7.12
C ALA A 339 4.15 12.18 -8.07
N ALA A 340 3.80 12.16 -9.36
CA ALA A 340 4.58 12.82 -10.42
C ALA A 340 4.78 14.34 -10.22
N ASP A 341 3.81 14.98 -9.55
CA ASP A 341 3.77 16.42 -9.29
C ASP A 341 4.31 16.82 -7.90
N ARG A 342 4.79 15.86 -7.10
CA ARG A 342 5.24 16.09 -5.72
C ARG A 342 6.68 15.64 -5.53
N PHE A 343 7.46 16.52 -4.92
CA PHE A 343 8.83 16.25 -4.50
C PHE A 343 9.03 16.81 -3.10
N SER A 344 9.94 16.22 -2.33
CA SER A 344 10.45 16.86 -1.12
C SER A 344 11.14 18.18 -1.47
N GLU A 345 11.31 19.05 -0.47
CA GLU A 345 12.27 20.14 -0.59
C GLU A 345 13.67 19.57 -0.89
N PRO A 346 14.43 20.18 -1.81
CA PRO A 346 15.76 19.71 -2.15
C PRO A 346 16.74 20.02 -1.01
N VAL A 347 17.55 19.03 -0.64
CA VAL A 347 18.65 19.17 0.32
C VAL A 347 19.97 19.25 -0.43
N ARG A 348 20.84 20.18 0.01
CA ARG A 348 22.19 20.33 -0.53
C ARG A 348 23.19 19.49 0.27
N VAL A 349 24.10 18.85 -0.44
CA VAL A 349 25.20 18.09 0.15
C VAL A 349 26.48 18.30 -0.65
N THR A 350 27.61 18.43 0.04
CA THR A 350 28.93 18.56 -0.56
C THR A 350 29.80 17.43 -0.03
N PRO A 351 29.94 16.33 -0.77
CA PRO A 351 30.83 15.23 -0.41
C PRO A 351 32.27 15.73 -0.25
N THR A 352 32.99 15.13 0.70
CA THR A 352 34.36 15.55 1.01
C THR A 352 35.25 14.33 1.10
N ALA A 353 36.45 14.42 0.54
CA ALA A 353 37.45 13.38 0.70
C ALA A 353 37.79 13.21 2.20
N PRO A 354 38.14 12.00 2.64
CA PRO A 354 38.57 11.77 4.02
C PRO A 354 39.77 12.67 4.32
N ALA A 355 39.82 13.18 5.55
CA ALA A 355 41.01 13.88 6.02
C ALA A 355 42.22 12.95 5.84
N PRO A 356 43.38 13.48 5.40
CA PRO A 356 44.63 12.73 5.45
C PRO A 356 44.79 12.18 6.88
N PRO A 357 45.26 10.93 7.07
CA PRO A 357 45.56 10.45 8.40
C PRO A 357 46.56 11.42 9.06
N ASP A 358 46.29 11.81 10.31
CA ASP A 358 47.22 12.61 11.10
C ASP A 358 48.58 11.91 11.09
N ASP A 359 49.61 12.54 10.51
CA ASP A 359 50.97 12.02 10.57
C ASP A 359 51.42 12.13 12.04
N PRO A 360 51.69 11.02 12.76
CA PRO A 360 52.12 11.09 14.16
C PRO A 360 53.56 11.61 14.31
N ARG A 361 54.12 12.27 13.29
CA ARG A 361 55.51 12.74 13.23
C ARG A 361 55.66 14.25 13.24
N THR A 362 54.90 14.99 14.04
CA THR A 362 55.35 16.33 14.44
C THR A 362 54.91 16.67 15.86
N ASP A 363 55.63 16.13 16.85
CA ASP A 363 55.91 16.83 18.11
C ASP A 363 57.39 16.55 18.47
N GLY A 364 58.22 17.60 18.46
CA GLY A 364 59.69 17.59 18.47
C GLY A 364 60.35 17.35 19.84
N PRO A 365 61.51 17.97 20.20
CA PRO A 365 62.43 18.81 19.44
C PRO A 365 63.89 18.28 19.40
N GLY A 366 64.75 18.98 18.66
CA GLY A 366 66.11 18.55 18.30
C GLY A 366 67.06 18.20 19.46
N THR A 367 67.87 17.18 19.20
CA THR A 367 69.12 16.91 19.91
C THR A 367 70.25 16.85 18.88
N THR A 368 71.26 17.69 19.09
CA THR A 368 72.55 17.69 18.38
C THR A 368 73.21 16.30 18.44
N PRO A 369 73.85 15.82 17.36
CA PRO A 369 74.51 14.52 17.39
C PRO A 369 75.82 14.63 18.20
N VAL A 370 75.88 13.90 19.31
CA VAL A 370 77.11 13.63 20.06
C VAL A 370 77.81 12.42 19.43
N THR A 371 79.07 12.61 19.03
CA THR A 371 79.95 11.58 18.48
C THR A 371 80.18 10.44 19.50
N PRO A 372 79.99 9.15 19.14
CA PRO A 372 80.22 8.04 20.06
C PRO A 372 81.72 7.72 20.20
N THR A 373 82.17 7.57 21.46
CA THR A 373 83.47 7.02 21.84
C THR A 373 83.43 5.48 21.79
N PRO A 374 84.46 4.77 21.29
CA PRO A 374 84.40 3.32 21.16
C PRO A 374 84.66 2.63 22.51
N THR A 375 83.82 1.66 22.86
CA THR A 375 84.07 0.77 24.02
C THR A 375 84.05 -0.69 23.56
N THR A 376 85.11 -1.40 23.95
CA THR A 376 85.55 -2.76 23.61
C THR A 376 84.55 -3.87 23.99
N PRO A 377 84.43 -4.98 23.24
CA PRO A 377 83.49 -6.06 23.56
C PRO A 377 84.04 -7.04 24.61
N PRO A 378 83.19 -7.61 25.48
CA PRO A 378 83.55 -8.72 26.36
C PRO A 378 83.38 -10.10 25.69
N PRO A 379 84.06 -11.15 26.20
CA PRO A 379 84.37 -12.40 25.47
C PRO A 379 83.26 -13.46 25.46
N THR A 380 83.38 -14.33 24.45
CA THR A 380 82.53 -15.46 24.05
C THR A 380 82.50 -16.61 25.09
N ALA A 381 81.31 -17.19 25.31
CA ALA A 381 81.11 -18.40 26.12
C ALA A 381 81.10 -19.70 25.27
N PRO A 382 81.51 -20.86 25.83
CA PRO A 382 81.81 -22.10 25.08
C PRO A 382 80.58 -22.99 24.79
N PRO A 383 80.71 -24.02 23.91
CA PRO A 383 79.58 -24.76 23.37
C PRO A 383 79.06 -25.88 24.29
N ALA A 384 77.75 -26.13 24.23
CA ALA A 384 77.10 -27.26 24.89
C ALA A 384 77.05 -28.48 23.95
N THR A 385 77.53 -29.61 24.47
CA THR A 385 77.44 -30.96 23.87
C THR A 385 76.11 -31.62 24.16
N ALA A 386 75.66 -32.43 23.20
CA ALA A 386 74.46 -33.25 23.23
C ALA A 386 74.54 -34.46 24.18
N SER A 387 73.38 -34.97 24.55
CA SER A 387 73.12 -36.38 24.89
C SER A 387 71.76 -36.77 24.31
#